data_AF-A0A0F8XBM1-F1
#
_entry.id   AF-A0A0F8XBM1-F1
#
_cell.length_a   1.000
_cell.length_b   1.000
_cell.length_c   1.000
_cell.angle_alpha   90.00
_cell.angle_beta   90.00
_cell.angle_gamma   90.00
#
_symmetry.space_group_name_H-M   'P 1'
#
loop_
_entity.id
_entity.type
_entity.pdbx_description
1 polymer ?
#
loop_
_entity_poly.entity_id
_entity_poly.type
_entity_poly.pdbx_seq_one_letter_code
_entity_poly.pdbx_strand_id
1 'polypeptide(L)'
;MRITIDVTKRDITTGDWETCPITRAVRRVLGIRRDSKLGRDLSVGYDTIYVMGDDFDDDIDLATVPVAVIEFTKAVNADRPVKPFSFVANFNQASAKRVGLTLPTE
;
A
#
# COMPACT_ATOMS: atom_id res chain seq x y z
N MET A 1 -7.48 11.28 -6.40
CA MET A 1 -7.00 10.50 -7.57
C MET A 1 -7.38 9.06 -7.36
N ARG A 2 -8.11 8.46 -8.30
CA ARG A 2 -8.56 7.06 -8.19
C ARG A 2 -7.54 6.15 -8.87
N ILE A 3 -6.97 5.20 -8.13
CA ILE A 3 -5.95 4.29 -8.66
C ILE A 3 -6.37 2.85 -8.37
N THR A 4 -6.37 2.01 -9.41
CA THR A 4 -6.57 0.56 -9.25
C THR A 4 -5.24 -0.08 -8.84
N ILE A 5 -5.26 -0.80 -7.72
CA ILE A 5 -4.13 -1.57 -7.21
C ILE A 5 -4.41 -3.04 -7.49
N ASP A 6 -3.65 -3.62 -8.40
CA ASP A 6 -3.69 -5.06 -8.67
C ASP A 6 -2.70 -5.78 -7.76
N VAL A 7 -3.18 -6.65 -6.88
CA VAL A 7 -2.36 -7.55 -6.07
C VAL A 7 -2.21 -8.86 -6.82
N THR A 8 -1.02 -9.08 -7.39
CA THR A 8 -0.76 -10.19 -8.30
C THR A 8 -0.17 -11.39 -7.57
N LYS A 9 -0.10 -12.54 -8.27
CA LYS A 9 0.59 -13.73 -7.74
C LYS A 9 2.04 -13.43 -7.34
N ARG A 10 2.72 -12.56 -8.09
CA ARG A 10 4.09 -12.11 -7.75
C ARG A 10 4.12 -11.43 -6.40
N ASP A 11 3.18 -10.54 -6.11
CA ASP A 11 3.12 -9.80 -4.85
C ASP A 11 2.79 -10.72 -3.67
N ILE A 12 2.14 -11.86 -3.91
CA ILE A 12 1.83 -12.87 -2.88
C ILE A 12 3.05 -13.75 -2.60
N THR A 13 3.69 -14.32 -3.63
CA THR A 13 4.66 -15.41 -3.47
C THR A 13 6.09 -14.95 -3.20
N THR A 14 6.43 -13.70 -3.45
CA THR A 14 7.83 -13.20 -3.38
C THR A 14 8.24 -12.66 -2.00
N GLY A 15 7.51 -12.98 -0.94
CA GLY A 15 7.59 -12.26 0.33
C GLY A 15 8.55 -12.86 1.36
N ASP A 16 9.41 -12.00 1.92
CA ASP A 16 9.75 -12.09 3.33
C ASP A 16 8.53 -11.66 4.18
N TRP A 17 8.50 -12.08 5.44
CA TRP A 17 7.49 -11.72 6.43
C TRP A 17 7.44 -10.19 6.71
N GLU A 18 8.42 -9.43 6.23
CA GLU A 18 8.59 -8.00 6.52
C GLU A 18 7.76 -7.10 5.60
N THR A 19 7.26 -7.59 4.46
CA THR A 19 6.47 -6.75 3.55
C THR A 19 5.15 -7.39 3.11
N CYS A 20 4.04 -6.88 3.64
CA CYS A 20 2.68 -7.24 3.24
C CYS A 20 2.52 -7.22 1.69
N PRO A 21 1.86 -8.23 1.08
CA PRO A 21 1.60 -8.25 -0.38
C PRO A 21 0.91 -6.99 -0.90
N ILE A 22 0.02 -6.38 -0.10
CA ILE A 22 -0.66 -5.14 -0.46
C ILE A 22 0.36 -4.00 -0.62
N THR A 23 1.23 -3.80 0.37
CA THR A 23 2.26 -2.75 0.33
C THR A 23 3.17 -2.92 -0.89
N ARG A 24 3.52 -4.17 -1.25
CA ARG A 24 4.30 -4.46 -2.46
C ARG A 24 3.56 -4.06 -3.73
N ALA A 25 2.28 -4.43 -3.84
CA ALA A 25 1.45 -4.05 -4.97
C ALA A 25 1.31 -2.52 -5.11
N VAL A 26 1.09 -1.82 -4.00
CA VAL A 26 1.00 -0.34 -3.98
C VAL A 26 2.32 0.29 -4.44
N ARG A 27 3.47 -0.14 -3.89
CA ARG A 27 4.79 0.35 -4.32
C ARG A 27 5.00 0.16 -5.82
N ARG A 28 4.65 -1.03 -6.33
CA ARG A 28 4.79 -1.35 -7.75
C ARG A 28 3.92 -0.46 -8.62
N VAL A 29 2.64 -0.30 -8.29
CA VAL A 29 1.71 0.53 -9.07
C VAL A 29 2.11 2.00 -9.06
N LEU A 30 2.63 2.49 -7.94
CA LEU A 30 3.07 3.87 -7.79
C LEU A 30 4.53 4.12 -8.24
N GLY A 31 5.24 3.09 -8.71
CA GLY A 31 6.64 3.22 -9.11
C GLY A 31 7.62 3.54 -7.97
N ILE A 32 7.25 3.25 -6.72
CA ILE A 32 8.06 3.53 -5.53
C ILE A 32 9.11 2.43 -5.34
N ARG A 33 10.39 2.81 -5.24
CA ARG A 33 11.49 1.87 -4.99
C ARG A 33 11.53 1.46 -3.51
N ARG A 34 11.70 0.16 -3.21
CA ARG A 34 11.73 -0.39 -1.84
C ARG A 34 12.79 0.28 -0.94
N ASP A 35 13.93 0.63 -1.51
CA ASP A 35 15.10 1.20 -0.84
C ASP A 35 15.07 2.74 -0.72
N SER A 36 14.03 3.40 -1.22
CA SER A 36 13.81 4.83 -0.99
C SER A 36 13.22 5.08 0.41
N LYS A 37 13.32 6.32 0.93
CA LYS A 37 12.66 6.72 2.20
C LYS A 37 11.16 6.42 2.13
N LEU A 38 10.49 6.97 1.12
CA LEU A 38 9.08 6.69 0.84
C LEU A 38 8.78 5.19 0.73
N GLY A 39 9.69 4.42 0.12
CA GLY A 39 9.58 2.97 0.03
C GLY A 39 9.55 2.30 1.38
N ARG A 40 10.49 2.62 2.28
CA ARG A 40 10.56 2.02 3.62
C ARG A 40 9.38 2.41 4.50
N ASP A 41 8.95 3.66 4.39
CA ASP A 41 7.98 4.26 5.31
C ASP A 41 6.54 4.05 4.82
N LEU A 42 6.33 3.67 3.56
CA LEU A 42 5.00 3.33 3.03
C LEU A 42 4.49 2.03 3.66
N SER A 43 3.33 2.16 4.30
CA SER A 43 2.63 1.11 5.01
C SER A 43 1.15 1.06 4.62
N VAL A 44 0.52 -0.08 4.90
CA VAL A 44 -0.92 -0.27 4.72
C VAL A 44 -1.48 -0.74 6.05
N GLY A 45 -2.32 0.10 6.63
CA GLY A 45 -2.99 -0.12 7.90
C GLY A 45 -4.30 -0.85 7.71
N TYR A 46 -5.19 -0.69 8.69
CA TYR A 46 -6.50 -1.32 8.66
C TYR A 46 -7.34 -0.80 7.49
N ASP A 47 -7.52 0.52 7.38
CA ASP A 47 -8.38 1.15 6.37
C ASP A 47 -7.66 2.18 5.51
N THR A 48 -6.34 2.30 5.66
CA THR A 48 -5.58 3.42 5.10
C THR A 48 -4.22 2.98 4.54
N ILE A 49 -3.84 3.54 3.40
CA ILE A 49 -2.46 3.58 2.90
C ILE A 49 -1.84 4.86 3.45
N TYR A 50 -0.71 4.74 4.13
CA TYR A 50 -0.06 5.87 4.79
C TYR A 50 1.45 5.79 4.65
N VAL A 51 2.12 6.90 4.94
CA VAL A 51 3.57 6.97 5.09
C VAL A 51 3.86 7.27 6.54
N MET A 52 4.69 6.44 7.16
CA MET A 52 5.12 6.64 8.54
C MET A 52 5.89 7.94 8.65
N GLY A 53 5.50 8.77 9.62
CA GLY A 53 6.24 9.96 10.00
C GLY A 53 7.61 9.62 10.60
N ASP A 54 8.49 10.61 10.72
CA ASP A 54 9.74 10.44 11.48
C ASP A 54 9.44 10.26 13.00
N ASP A 55 8.27 10.74 13.45
CA ASP A 55 7.68 10.45 14.76
C ASP A 55 6.35 9.68 14.58
N PHE A 56 6.04 8.76 15.50
CA PHE A 56 4.87 7.87 15.44
C PHE A 56 3.50 8.58 15.39
N ASP A 57 3.45 9.88 15.68
CA ASP A 57 2.24 10.70 15.66
C ASP A 57 2.02 11.46 14.33
N ASP A 58 2.95 11.34 13.37
CA ASP A 58 2.99 12.14 12.15
C ASP A 58 2.67 11.35 10.86
N ASP A 59 1.97 10.23 10.98
CA ASP A 59 1.56 9.43 9.82
C ASP A 59 0.75 10.27 8.83
N ILE A 60 1.12 10.19 7.55
CA ILE A 60 0.45 10.92 6.48
C ILE A 60 -0.44 9.97 5.70
N ASP A 61 -1.74 10.10 5.91
CA ASP A 61 -2.77 9.36 5.18
C ASP A 61 -2.75 9.72 3.69
N LEU A 62 -2.45 8.72 2.86
CA LEU A 62 -2.41 8.86 1.42
C LEU A 62 -3.72 8.47 0.76
N ALA A 63 -4.36 7.39 1.20
CA ALA A 63 -5.59 6.89 0.60
C ALA A 63 -6.36 5.99 1.56
N THR A 64 -7.69 5.95 1.42
CA THR A 64 -8.51 4.91 2.06
C THR A 64 -8.52 3.62 1.24
N VAL A 65 -8.65 2.48 1.91
CA VAL A 65 -8.78 1.15 1.29
C VAL A 65 -10.10 0.48 1.64
N PRO A 66 -10.65 -0.37 0.76
CA PRO A 66 -11.89 -1.09 1.05
C PRO A 66 -11.68 -2.25 2.01
N VAL A 67 -12.78 -2.73 2.62
CA VAL A 67 -12.79 -3.86 3.56
C VAL A 67 -12.13 -5.12 3.01
N ALA A 68 -12.21 -5.36 1.70
CA ALA A 68 -11.55 -6.50 1.05
C ALA A 68 -10.02 -6.54 1.30
N VAL A 69 -9.37 -5.38 1.47
CA VAL A 69 -7.93 -5.29 1.78
C VAL A 69 -7.64 -5.77 3.20
N ILE A 70 -8.56 -5.49 4.14
CA ILE A 70 -8.49 -5.97 5.53
C ILE A 70 -8.59 -7.49 5.55
N GLU A 71 -9.60 -8.04 4.88
CA GLU A 71 -9.85 -9.49 4.85
C GLU A 71 -8.67 -10.23 4.23
N PHE A 72 -8.12 -9.69 3.14
CA PHE A 72 -6.92 -10.20 2.52
C PHE A 72 -5.73 -10.20 3.49
N THR A 73 -5.46 -9.08 4.15
CA THR A 73 -4.33 -8.95 5.09
C THR A 73 -4.49 -9.90 6.27
N LYS A 74 -5.71 -10.05 6.81
CA LYS A 74 -6.02 -11.02 7.87
C LYS A 74 -5.78 -12.46 7.41
N ALA A 75 -6.16 -12.80 6.17
CA ALA A 75 -5.92 -14.12 5.61
C ALA A 75 -4.41 -14.41 5.44
N VAL A 76 -3.63 -13.43 4.95
CA VAL A 76 -2.17 -13.53 4.86
C VAL A 76 -1.55 -13.75 6.25
N ASN A 77 -1.91 -12.94 7.24
CA ASN A 77 -1.35 -13.03 8.60
C ASN A 77 -1.73 -14.33 9.33
N ALA A 78 -2.81 -14.98 8.91
CA ALA A 78 -3.26 -16.27 9.44
C ALA A 78 -2.74 -17.47 8.62
N ASP A 79 -1.74 -17.28 7.74
CA ASP A 79 -1.20 -18.27 6.82
C ASP A 79 -2.27 -18.99 5.97
N ARG A 80 -3.36 -18.28 5.66
CA ARG A 80 -4.44 -18.82 4.83
C ARG A 80 -4.12 -18.59 3.35
N PRO A 81 -4.50 -19.52 2.47
CA PRO A 81 -4.38 -19.33 1.04
C PRO A 81 -5.14 -18.08 0.58
N VAL A 82 -4.45 -17.18 -0.14
CA VAL A 82 -5.04 -16.00 -0.78
C VAL A 82 -4.87 -16.07 -2.29
N LYS A 83 -5.80 -15.47 -3.03
CA LYS A 83 -5.75 -15.36 -4.49
C LYS A 83 -5.42 -13.92 -4.90
N PRO A 84 -4.87 -13.70 -6.11
CA PRO A 84 -4.77 -12.37 -6.68
C PRO A 84 -6.11 -11.64 -6.61
N PHE A 85 -6.07 -10.35 -6.31
CA PHE A 85 -7.26 -9.50 -6.24
C PHE A 85 -6.88 -8.08 -6.61
N SER A 86 -7.88 -7.27 -6.96
CA SER A 86 -7.69 -5.85 -7.25
C SER A 86 -8.63 -5.02 -6.40
N PHE A 87 -8.17 -3.83 -6.03
CA PHE A 87 -9.01 -2.86 -5.34
C PHE A 87 -8.74 -1.45 -5.85
N VAL A 88 -9.67 -0.55 -5.58
CA VAL A 88 -9.52 0.86 -5.90
C VAL A 88 -9.14 1.60 -4.62
N ALA A 89 -8.06 2.37 -4.68
CA ALA A 89 -7.64 3.30 -3.65
C ALA A 89 -7.89 4.74 -4.10
N ASN A 90 -8.48 5.55 -3.23
CA ASN A 90 -8.75 6.96 -3.50
C ASN A 90 -7.67 7.81 -2.84
N PHE A 91 -6.64 8.17 -3.60
CA PHE A 91 -5.50 8.94 -3.12
C PHE A 91 -5.83 10.43 -2.96
N ASN A 92 -5.44 10.98 -1.81
CA ASN A 92 -5.39 12.39 -1.54
C ASN A 92 -4.15 13.00 -2.22
N GLN A 93 -4.38 13.85 -3.22
CA GLN A 93 -3.30 14.48 -3.98
C GLN A 93 -2.44 15.42 -3.13
N ALA A 94 -3.03 16.13 -2.17
CA ALA A 94 -2.30 17.05 -1.30
C ALA A 94 -1.38 16.27 -0.35
N SER A 95 -1.88 15.18 0.26
CA SER A 95 -1.07 14.29 1.11
C SER A 95 0.06 13.64 0.31
N ALA A 96 -0.23 13.12 -0.88
CA ALA A 96 0.78 12.54 -1.76
C ALA A 96 1.89 13.56 -2.11
N LYS A 97 1.50 14.79 -2.45
CA LYS A 97 2.46 15.88 -2.71
C LYS A 97 3.32 16.19 -1.47
N ARG A 98 2.74 16.18 -0.26
CA ARG A 98 3.44 16.44 1.00
C ARG A 98 4.57 15.44 1.26
N VAL A 99 4.41 14.19 0.85
CA VAL A 99 5.43 13.12 1.00
C VAL A 99 6.33 12.95 -0.22
N GLY A 100 6.24 13.84 -1.22
CA GLY A 100 7.02 13.74 -2.45
C GLY A 100 6.55 12.61 -3.39
N LEU A 101 5.36 12.06 -3.19
CA LEU A 101 4.75 11.09 -4.09
C LEU A 101 4.09 11.80 -5.26
N THR A 102 4.59 11.53 -6.46
CA THR A 102 3.93 11.94 -7.70
C THR A 102 2.92 10.88 -8.10
N LEU A 103 1.64 11.21 -8.03
CA LEU A 103 0.58 10.34 -8.51
C LEU A 103 0.51 10.41 -10.05
N PRO A 104 0.13 9.31 -10.72
CA PRO A 104 -0.15 9.36 -12.15
C PRO A 104 -1.13 10.50 -12.46
N THR A 105 -0.83 11.28 -13.49
CA THR A 105 -1.77 12.23 -14.07
C THR A 105 -2.61 11.44 -15.10
N GLU A 106 -3.92 11.67 -15.11
CA GLU A 106 -4.81 11.09 -16.13
C GLU A 106 -4.42 11.56 -17.53
#